data_AF-A0A1U7CRU4-F1
#
_entry.id   AF-A0A1U7CRU4-F1
#
_cell.length_a   1.000
_cell.length_b   1.000
_cell.length_c   1.000
_cell.angle_alpha   90.00
_cell.angle_beta   90.00
_cell.angle_gamma   90.00
#
_symmetry.space_group_name_H-M   'P 1'
#
loop_
_entity.id
_entity.type
_entity.pdbx_description
1 polymer ?
#
loop_
_entity_poly.entity_id
_entity_poly.type
_entity_poly.pdbx_seq_one_letter_code
_entity_poly.pdbx_strand_id
1 'polypeptide(L)'
;MASCDCCGTRILFGGVKLDDLRFCNAKCAEQGYWIQRGDAIPEGEVQERLRSLHQGQCPRCAGPGPVDVHTSHRVYSALAFTAWSSHPEICCRSCGRWKQLKHGAFSLALGWWGFPFGFLLTPVQLTRNFTGLVGLSGPKDDAPSPTFRRAVQVAMAKQRAGG
;
A
#
# COMPACT_ATOMS: atom_id res chain seq x y z
N MET A 1 10.58 -12.03 6.68
CA MET A 1 9.53 -11.02 6.96
C MET A 1 8.54 -11.05 5.81
N ALA A 2 7.25 -11.31 6.07
CA ALA A 2 6.26 -11.48 5.00
C ALA A 2 5.64 -10.14 4.57
N SER A 3 5.25 -10.02 3.30
CA SER A 3 4.40 -8.92 2.80
C SER A 3 2.95 -9.36 2.76
N CYS A 4 2.02 -8.43 2.99
CA CYS A 4 0.61 -8.65 2.80
C CYS A 4 0.30 -8.88 1.31
N ASP A 5 -0.42 -9.94 0.97
CA ASP A 5 -0.74 -10.28 -0.42
C ASP A 5 -1.76 -9.34 -1.06
N CYS A 6 -2.60 -8.69 -0.24
CA CYS A 6 -3.54 -7.68 -0.72
C CYS A 6 -2.88 -6.31 -0.95
N CYS A 7 -2.12 -5.81 0.03
CA CYS A 7 -1.67 -4.40 0.02
C CYS A 7 -0.16 -4.19 -0.06
N GLY A 8 0.64 -5.26 -0.16
CA GLY A 8 2.10 -5.20 -0.24
C GLY A 8 2.81 -4.70 1.04
N THR A 9 2.07 -4.33 2.08
CA THR A 9 2.64 -3.85 3.34
C THR A 9 3.43 -4.95 4.04
N ARG A 10 4.65 -4.65 4.49
CA ARG A 10 5.43 -5.57 5.34
C ARG A 10 4.71 -5.84 6.67
N ILE A 11 4.50 -7.11 6.99
CA ILE A 11 3.91 -7.59 8.23
C ILE A 11 5.05 -7.68 9.26
N LEU A 12 4.98 -6.83 10.28
CA LEU A 12 6.00 -6.77 11.35
C LEU A 12 5.64 -7.72 12.50
N PHE A 13 4.36 -7.73 12.92
CA PHE A 13 3.83 -8.59 13.97
C PHE A 13 2.39 -8.99 13.64
N GLY A 14 1.99 -10.19 14.04
CA GLY A 14 0.64 -10.73 13.80
C GLY A 14 0.35 -10.98 12.31
N GLY A 15 -0.88 -10.66 11.91
CA GLY A 15 -1.42 -10.90 10.57
C GLY A 15 -2.45 -12.02 10.54
N VAL A 16 -3.23 -12.07 9.45
CA VAL A 16 -4.23 -13.11 9.19
C VAL A 16 -3.71 -13.98 8.06
N LYS A 17 -3.74 -15.31 8.23
CA LYS A 17 -3.40 -16.27 7.19
C LYS A 17 -4.69 -16.93 6.71
N LEU A 18 -4.90 -16.97 5.39
CA LEU A 18 -6.01 -17.66 4.74
C LEU A 18 -5.41 -18.49 3.60
N ASP A 19 -5.49 -19.81 3.70
CA ASP A 19 -4.83 -20.75 2.78
C ASP A 19 -3.33 -20.41 2.62
N ASP A 20 -2.87 -20.15 1.40
CA ASP A 20 -1.50 -19.76 1.07
C ASP A 20 -1.25 -18.25 1.13
N LEU A 21 -2.28 -17.44 1.42
CA LEU A 21 -2.20 -15.98 1.44
C LEU A 21 -1.96 -15.44 2.86
N ARG A 22 -1.20 -14.35 2.95
CA ARG A 22 -0.94 -13.62 4.19
C ARG A 22 -1.45 -12.19 4.12
N PHE A 23 -2.12 -11.74 5.18
CA PHE A 23 -2.72 -10.42 5.25
C PHE A 23 -2.26 -9.68 6.50
N CYS A 24 -2.10 -8.35 6.40
CA CYS A 24 -1.71 -7.53 7.55
C CYS A 24 -2.85 -7.34 8.57
N ASN A 25 -4.11 -7.56 8.19
CA ASN A 25 -5.30 -7.46 9.04
C ASN A 25 -6.53 -8.11 8.38
N ALA A 26 -7.64 -8.21 9.13
CA ALA A 26 -8.90 -8.79 8.67
C ALA A 26 -9.48 -8.10 7.43
N LYS A 27 -9.42 -6.76 7.34
CA LYS A 27 -9.89 -6.00 6.17
C LYS A 27 -9.17 -6.42 4.88
N CYS A 28 -7.88 -6.71 4.95
CA CYS A 28 -7.13 -7.25 3.82
C CYS A 28 -7.48 -8.72 3.54
N ALA A 29 -7.78 -9.51 4.57
CA ALA A 29 -8.19 -10.90 4.43
C ALA A 29 -9.56 -11.05 3.74
N GLU A 30 -10.50 -10.13 3.98
CA GLU A 30 -11.77 -10.05 3.26
C GLU A 30 -11.59 -9.87 1.75
N GLN A 31 -10.46 -9.31 1.30
CA GLN A 31 -10.13 -9.18 -0.12
C GLN A 31 -9.54 -10.46 -0.72
N GLY A 32 -9.17 -11.45 0.10
CA GLY A 32 -8.53 -12.69 -0.35
C GLY A 32 -9.34 -13.46 -1.39
N TYR A 33 -10.68 -13.47 -1.23
CA TYR A 33 -11.61 -14.04 -2.20
C TYR A 33 -11.46 -13.44 -3.62
N TRP A 34 -11.23 -12.12 -3.71
CA TRP A 34 -11.05 -11.44 -4.99
C TRP A 34 -9.67 -11.64 -5.59
N ILE A 35 -8.66 -11.88 -4.76
CA ILE A 35 -7.30 -12.19 -5.22
C ILE A 35 -7.31 -13.53 -5.95
N GLN A 36 -7.87 -14.58 -5.34
CA GLN A 36 -7.97 -15.91 -5.96
C GLN A 36 -8.75 -15.89 -7.30
N ARG A 37 -9.83 -15.10 -7.38
CA ARG A 37 -10.56 -14.90 -8.66
C ARG A 37 -9.79 -14.09 -9.68
N GLY A 38 -8.99 -13.12 -9.22
CA GLY A 38 -8.11 -12.33 -10.08
C GLY A 38 -7.07 -13.17 -10.79
N ASP A 39 -6.62 -14.27 -10.17
CA ASP A 39 -5.64 -15.19 -10.76
C ASP A 39 -6.19 -15.99 -11.95
N ALA A 40 -7.52 -16.13 -12.06
CA ALA A 40 -8.17 -16.79 -13.20
C ALA A 40 -8.29 -15.88 -14.44
N ILE A 41 -7.93 -14.60 -14.35
CA ILE A 41 -8.03 -13.65 -15.45
C ILE A 41 -6.87 -13.87 -16.44
N PRO A 42 -7.13 -13.94 -17.76
CA PRO A 42 -6.08 -14.09 -18.76
C PRO A 42 -5.00 -13.00 -18.64
N GLU A 43 -3.74 -13.43 -18.66
CA GLU A 43 -2.58 -12.55 -18.49
C GLU A 43 -2.54 -11.39 -19.49
N GLY A 44 -2.89 -11.63 -20.76
CA GLY A 44 -2.89 -10.60 -21.79
C GLY A 44 -3.81 -9.42 -21.45
N GLU A 45 -4.98 -9.71 -20.90
CA GLU A 45 -5.98 -8.69 -20.54
C GLU A 45 -5.56 -7.90 -19.29
N VAL A 46 -4.98 -8.59 -18.30
CA VAL A 46 -4.42 -7.93 -17.11
C VAL A 46 -3.31 -6.98 -17.53
N GLN A 47 -2.40 -7.41 -18.42
CA GLN A 47 -1.28 -6.59 -18.87
C GLN A 47 -1.72 -5.35 -19.66
N GLU A 48 -2.69 -5.51 -20.56
CA GLU A 48 -3.25 -4.40 -21.33
C GLU A 48 -3.91 -3.37 -20.38
N ARG A 49 -4.74 -3.86 -19.46
CA ARG A 49 -5.42 -3.00 -18.49
C ARG A 49 -4.43 -2.32 -17.54
N LEU A 50 -3.44 -3.05 -17.07
CA LEU A 50 -2.39 -2.55 -16.18
C LEU A 50 -1.59 -1.44 -16.86
N ARG A 51 -1.15 -1.64 -18.11
CA ARG A 51 -0.39 -0.64 -18.86
C ARG A 51 -1.22 0.62 -19.12
N SER A 52 -2.48 0.45 -19.52
CA SER A 52 -3.43 1.55 -19.74
C SER A 52 -3.61 2.39 -18.47
N LEU A 53 -3.79 1.76 -17.31
CA LEU A 53 -3.95 2.47 -16.05
C LEU A 53 -2.65 3.09 -15.54
N HIS A 54 -1.52 2.39 -15.69
CA HIS A 54 -0.20 2.89 -15.28
C HIS A 54 0.16 4.18 -16.01
N GLN A 55 -0.09 4.24 -17.32
CA GLN A 55 0.20 5.42 -18.15
C GLN A 55 -0.94 6.45 -18.16
N GLY A 56 -2.05 6.14 -17.49
CA GLY A 56 -3.24 6.99 -17.43
C GLY A 56 -3.08 8.21 -16.52
N GLN A 57 -4.19 8.94 -16.37
CA GLN A 57 -4.26 10.07 -15.46
C GLN A 57 -4.33 9.62 -14.01
N CYS A 58 -3.68 10.38 -13.12
CA CYS A 58 -3.73 10.13 -11.69
C CYS A 58 -5.15 10.32 -11.15
N PRO A 59 -5.76 9.32 -10.48
CA PRO A 59 -7.12 9.44 -9.96
C PRO A 59 -7.25 10.48 -8.82
N ARG A 60 -6.12 10.91 -8.22
CA ARG A 60 -6.12 11.88 -7.12
C ARG A 60 -5.93 13.33 -7.57
N CYS A 61 -5.20 13.58 -8.65
CA CYS A 61 -4.91 14.95 -9.10
C CYS A 61 -5.22 15.20 -10.58
N ALA A 62 -5.71 14.21 -11.33
CA ALA A 62 -5.90 14.23 -12.78
C ALA A 62 -4.64 14.56 -13.61
N GLY A 63 -3.47 14.65 -12.97
CA GLY A 63 -2.19 14.90 -13.65
C GLY A 63 -1.71 13.69 -14.45
N PRO A 64 -0.65 13.85 -15.26
CA PRO A 64 -0.07 12.77 -16.03
C PRO A 64 0.49 11.67 -15.11
N GLY A 65 0.40 10.43 -15.58
CA GLY A 65 1.07 9.29 -14.96
C GLY A 65 2.61 9.40 -15.02
N PRO A 66 3.34 8.38 -14.53
CA PRO A 66 2.82 7.07 -14.22
C PRO A 66 2.07 6.99 -12.86
N VAL A 67 1.08 6.11 -12.81
CA VAL A 67 0.26 5.80 -11.64
C VAL A 67 0.62 4.41 -11.12
N ASP A 68 0.89 4.32 -9.82
CA ASP A 68 1.21 3.06 -9.15
C ASP A 68 0.73 3.12 -7.68
N VAL A 69 0.93 2.05 -6.92
CA VAL A 69 0.61 1.95 -5.50
C VAL A 69 1.73 2.58 -4.68
N HIS A 70 1.47 3.77 -4.15
CA HIS A 70 2.32 4.42 -3.16
C HIS A 70 1.79 4.14 -1.76
N THR A 71 2.66 3.66 -0.87
CA THR A 71 2.29 3.40 0.53
C THR A 71 2.86 4.50 1.43
N SER A 72 2.02 4.96 2.35
CA SER A 72 2.38 5.91 3.40
C SER A 72 2.11 5.29 4.78
N HIS A 73 2.92 5.65 5.76
CA HIS A 73 2.92 4.99 7.07
C HIS A 73 2.61 5.98 8.17
N ARG A 74 1.68 5.62 9.07
CA ARG A 74 1.30 6.48 10.19
C ARG A 74 1.55 5.73 11.50
N VAL A 75 2.08 6.44 12.48
CA VAL A 75 2.16 6.00 13.88
C VAL A 75 1.46 7.03 14.74
N TYR A 76 0.70 6.53 15.69
CA TYR A 76 0.09 7.30 16.76
C TYR A 76 0.39 6.57 18.06
N SER A 77 0.99 7.26 19.01
CA SER A 77 1.20 6.76 20.37
C SER A 77 0.53 7.70 21.36
N ALA A 78 -0.04 7.13 22.39
CA ALA A 78 -0.42 7.79 23.63
C ALA A 78 0.18 6.98 24.79
N LEU A 79 0.27 7.57 25.98
CA LEU A 79 1.00 7.07 27.16
C LEU A 79 0.98 5.53 27.36
N ALA A 80 -0.16 4.87 27.13
CA ALA A 80 -0.32 3.42 27.31
C ALA A 80 -0.51 2.60 26.02
N PHE A 81 -0.57 3.21 24.82
CA PHE A 81 -0.78 2.47 23.59
C PHE A 81 -0.07 3.10 22.38
N THR A 82 0.46 2.24 21.51
CA THR A 82 1.00 2.62 20.19
C THR A 82 0.23 1.89 19.11
N ALA A 83 -0.37 2.65 18.20
CA ALA A 83 -1.04 2.14 17.01
C ALA A 83 -0.27 2.58 15.76
N TRP A 84 -0.14 1.69 14.79
CA TRP A 84 0.43 2.01 13.49
C TRP A 84 -0.45 1.52 12.36
N SER A 85 -0.41 2.22 11.23
CA SER A 85 -1.16 1.85 10.04
C SER A 85 -0.34 2.12 8.78
N SER A 86 -0.61 1.33 7.74
CA SER A 86 -0.07 1.55 6.40
C SER A 86 -1.23 1.84 5.46
N HIS A 87 -1.07 2.88 4.65
CA HIS A 87 -2.09 3.40 3.75
C HIS A 87 -1.58 3.29 2.31
N PRO A 88 -1.82 2.15 1.64
CA PRO A 88 -1.58 2.00 0.21
C PRO A 88 -2.58 2.86 -0.57
N GLU A 89 -2.14 3.52 -1.63
CA GLU A 89 -3.01 4.32 -2.49
C GLU A 89 -2.50 4.30 -3.93
N ILE A 90 -3.41 4.08 -4.88
CA ILE A 90 -3.12 4.15 -6.31
C ILE A 90 -3.09 5.63 -6.71
N CYS A 91 -1.91 6.17 -6.98
CA CYS A 91 -1.74 7.56 -7.40
C CYS A 91 -0.42 7.77 -8.15
N CYS A 92 -0.19 8.97 -8.67
CA CYS A 92 1.11 9.33 -9.22
C CYS A 92 2.14 9.62 -8.12
N ARG A 93 3.41 9.63 -8.51
CA ARG A 93 4.55 9.81 -7.61
C ARG A 93 4.48 11.09 -6.75
N SER A 94 4.08 12.22 -7.32
CA SER A 94 3.98 13.49 -6.57
C SER A 94 2.91 13.42 -5.48
N CYS A 95 1.78 12.76 -5.77
CA CYS A 95 0.71 12.53 -4.81
C CYS A 95 1.14 11.57 -3.69
N GLY A 96 1.83 10.48 -4.05
CA GLY A 96 2.41 9.55 -3.10
C GLY A 96 3.39 10.23 -2.13
N ARG A 97 4.31 11.04 -2.66
CA ARG A 97 5.29 11.82 -1.89
C ARG A 97 4.61 12.80 -0.93
N TRP A 98 3.60 13.53 -1.39
CA TRP A 98 2.83 14.44 -0.54
C TRP A 98 2.18 13.72 0.64
N LYS A 99 1.61 12.54 0.40
CA LYS A 99 0.97 11.75 1.45
C LYS A 99 1.98 11.16 2.44
N GLN A 100 3.14 10.71 1.95
CA GLN A 100 4.25 10.27 2.79
C GLN A 100 4.79 11.39 3.67
N LEU A 101 4.92 12.61 3.15
CA LEU A 101 5.29 13.79 3.95
C LEU A 101 4.26 14.06 5.04
N LYS A 102 2.96 14.09 4.68
CA LYS A 102 1.88 14.34 5.65
C LYS A 102 1.85 13.29 6.77
N HIS A 103 1.96 12.01 6.43
CA HIS A 103 1.97 10.95 7.44
C HIS A 103 3.29 10.85 8.21
N GLY A 104 4.41 11.23 7.59
CA GLY A 104 5.69 11.41 8.27
C GLY A 104 5.61 12.49 9.34
N ALA A 105 5.10 13.68 8.98
CA ALA A 105 4.89 14.79 9.91
C ALA A 105 3.93 14.41 11.04
N PHE A 106 2.83 13.71 10.73
CA PHE A 106 1.92 13.18 11.74
C PHE A 106 2.63 12.25 12.72
N SER A 107 3.41 11.29 12.19
CA SER A 107 4.13 10.32 13.03
C SER A 107 5.21 10.99 13.88
N LEU A 108 5.86 12.03 13.36
CA LEU A 108 6.83 12.84 14.09
C LEU A 108 6.17 13.65 15.22
N ALA A 109 4.93 14.13 15.05
CA ALA A 109 4.26 14.89 16.11
C ALA A 109 3.65 13.96 17.19
N LEU A 110 3.11 12.80 16.78
CA LEU A 110 2.25 11.99 17.63
C LEU A 110 2.78 10.57 17.92
N GLY A 111 3.95 10.19 17.41
CA GLY A 111 4.49 8.83 17.59
C GLY A 111 5.25 8.61 18.90
N TRP A 112 5.71 9.67 19.57
CA TRP A 112 6.69 9.59 20.67
C TRP A 112 6.09 9.43 22.06
N TRP A 113 4.77 9.55 22.21
CA TRP A 113 4.14 9.65 23.53
C TRP A 113 3.96 8.31 24.27
N GLY A 114 4.32 7.17 23.67
CA GLY A 114 4.17 5.84 24.27
C GLY A 114 5.52 5.21 24.60
N PHE A 115 5.70 4.73 25.82
CA PHE A 115 6.90 4.00 26.27
C PHE A 115 6.60 2.50 26.43
N PRO A 116 7.47 1.58 25.97
CA PRO A 116 8.70 1.79 25.19
C PRO A 116 8.48 1.84 23.67
N PHE A 117 7.33 1.38 23.18
CA PHE A 117 7.11 1.08 21.76
C PHE A 117 7.06 2.30 20.85
N GLY A 118 6.61 3.46 21.33
CA GLY A 118 6.55 4.69 20.55
C GLY A 118 7.94 5.13 20.08
N PHE A 119 8.95 5.05 20.95
CA PHE A 119 10.33 5.41 20.62
C PHE A 119 11.00 4.45 19.64
N LEU A 120 10.60 3.18 19.60
CA LEU A 120 11.17 2.19 18.67
C LEU A 120 10.46 2.18 17.32
N LEU A 121 9.12 2.26 17.32
CA LEU A 121 8.31 2.14 16.09
C LEU A 121 8.26 3.44 15.29
N THR A 122 8.35 4.59 15.94
CA THR A 122 8.29 5.90 15.28
C THR A 122 9.47 6.13 14.34
N PRO A 123 10.74 5.89 14.73
CA PRO A 123 11.88 5.98 13.81
C PRO A 123 11.73 5.08 12.59
N VAL A 124 11.31 3.81 12.78
CA VAL A 124 11.12 2.86 11.67
C VAL A 124 10.11 3.40 10.64
N GLN A 125 9.02 3.98 11.10
CA GLN A 125 7.95 4.47 10.23
C GLN A 125 8.30 5.82 9.59
N LEU A 126 9.07 6.67 10.29
CA LEU A 126 9.69 7.85 9.70
C LEU A 126 10.65 7.48 8.58
N THR A 127 11.55 6.51 8.80
CA THR A 127 12.48 6.05 7.77
C THR A 127 11.75 5.54 6.54
N ARG A 128 10.68 4.75 6.70
CA ARG A 128 9.89 4.23 5.56
C ARG A 128 9.21 5.33 4.76
N ASN A 129 8.65 6.35 5.43
CA ASN A 129 8.10 7.50 4.72
C ASN A 129 9.20 8.32 4.05
N PHE A 130 10.35 8.50 4.71
CA PHE A 130 11.47 9.27 4.19
C PHE A 130 12.06 8.62 2.94
N THR A 131 12.36 7.31 2.97
CA THR A 131 12.83 6.57 1.79
C THR A 131 11.80 6.62 0.65
N GLY A 132 10.51 6.64 0.98
CA GLY A 132 9.42 6.91 0.05
C GLY A 132 9.52 8.28 -0.59
N LEU A 133 9.70 9.31 0.25
CA LEU A 133 9.74 10.71 -0.13
C LEU A 133 10.94 11.04 -1.02
N VAL A 134 12.11 10.45 -0.75
CA VAL A 134 13.33 10.65 -1.56
C VAL A 134 13.40 9.70 -2.76
N GLY A 135 12.41 8.82 -2.93
CA GLY A 135 12.36 7.88 -4.07
C GLY A 135 13.35 6.72 -3.98
N LEU A 136 13.94 6.46 -2.80
CA LEU A 136 14.77 5.28 -2.55
C LEU A 136 13.93 4.01 -2.36
N SER A 137 12.67 4.17 -1.92
CA SER A 137 11.71 3.08 -1.81
C SER A 137 10.40 3.46 -2.48
N GLY A 138 9.84 2.55 -3.27
CA GLY A 138 8.60 2.78 -3.98
C GLY A 138 8.62 2.15 -5.36
N PRO A 139 7.48 2.17 -6.07
CA PRO A 139 7.43 1.76 -7.46
C PRO A 139 8.30 2.67 -8.31
N LYS A 140 8.96 2.06 -9.32
CA LYS A 140 9.74 2.80 -10.31
C LYS A 140 8.80 3.27 -11.43
N ASP A 141 9.17 4.35 -12.10
CA ASP A 141 8.34 4.98 -13.13
C ASP A 141 8.37 4.20 -14.47
N ASP A 142 9.32 3.28 -14.64
CA ASP A 142 9.56 2.50 -15.87
C ASP A 142 8.63 1.29 -16.02
N ALA A 143 8.20 0.67 -14.92
CA ALA A 143 7.37 -0.52 -14.95
C ALA A 143 6.37 -0.56 -13.78
N PRO A 144 5.12 -1.00 -14.04
CA PRO A 144 4.11 -1.13 -13.01
C PRO A 144 4.53 -2.16 -11.96
N SER A 145 4.33 -1.82 -10.68
CA SER A 145 4.71 -2.70 -9.58
C SER A 145 3.83 -3.95 -9.49
N PRO A 146 4.36 -5.04 -8.89
CA PRO A 146 3.56 -6.24 -8.61
C PRO A 146 2.32 -5.95 -7.75
N THR A 147 2.43 -4.99 -6.83
CA THR A 147 1.31 -4.59 -5.95
C THR A 147 0.22 -3.89 -6.75
N PHE A 148 0.59 -3.06 -7.73
CA PHE A 148 -0.37 -2.41 -8.62
C PHE A 148 -1.06 -3.41 -9.54
N ARG A 149 -0.31 -4.35 -10.11
CA ARG A 149 -0.88 -5.48 -10.87
C ARG A 149 -1.94 -6.24 -10.08
N ARG A 150 -1.63 -6.61 -8.83
CA ARG A 150 -2.59 -7.29 -7.95
C ARG A 150 -3.85 -6.45 -7.69
N ALA A 151 -3.68 -5.15 -7.45
CA ALA A 151 -4.82 -4.25 -7.26
C ALA A 151 -5.71 -4.17 -8.51
N VAL A 152 -5.11 -4.15 -9.71
CA VAL A 152 -5.83 -4.19 -10.99
C VAL A 152 -6.57 -5.51 -11.18
N GLN A 153 -5.93 -6.66 -10.91
CA GLN A 153 -6.56 -7.98 -11.00
C GLN A 153 -7.78 -8.08 -10.07
N VAL A 154 -7.65 -7.64 -8.82
CA VAL A 154 -8.76 -7.59 -7.86
C VAL A 154 -9.90 -6.69 -8.34
N ALA A 155 -9.57 -5.52 -8.92
CA ALA A 155 -10.57 -4.62 -9.47
C ALA A 155 -11.32 -5.24 -10.66
N MET A 156 -10.60 -5.89 -11.58
CA MET A 156 -11.20 -6.59 -12.71
C MET A 156 -12.09 -7.76 -12.27
N ALA A 157 -11.64 -8.54 -11.28
CA ALA A 157 -12.43 -9.64 -10.71
C ALA A 157 -13.76 -9.14 -10.11
N LYS A 158 -13.74 -8.01 -9.41
CA LYS A 158 -14.95 -7.36 -8.88
C LYS A 158 -15.87 -6.87 -9.98
N GLN A 159 -15.33 -6.24 -11.02
CA GLN A 159 -16.11 -5.75 -12.16
C GLN A 159 -16.84 -6.88 -12.88
N ARG A 160 -16.20 -8.04 -13.04
CA ARG A 160 -16.81 -9.22 -13.67
C ARG A 160 -17.87 -9.93 -12.84
N ALA A 161 -17.81 -9.80 -11.52
CA ALA A 161 -18.77 -10.44 -10.62
C ALA A 161 -20.01 -9.58 -10.32
N GLY A 162 -19.94 -8.27 -10.61
CA GLY A 162 -21.03 -7.32 -10.41
C GLY A 162 -21.75 -6.91 -11.70
N GLY A 163 -21.38 -7.48 -12.85
CA GLY A 163 -22.10 -7.38 -14.12
C GLY A 163 -22.83 -8.68 -14.41
#